data_AF-A0A7C9EFQ2-F1
#
_entry.id   AF-A0A7C9EFQ2-F1
#
_cell.length_a   1.000
_cell.length_b   1.000
_cell.length_c   1.000
_cell.angle_alpha   90.00
_cell.angle_beta   90.00
_cell.angle_gamma   90.00
#
_symmetry.space_group_name_H-M   'P 1'
#
loop_
_entity.id
_entity.type
_entity.pdbx_description
1 polymer ?
#
loop_
_entity_poly.entity_id
_entity_poly.type
_entity_poly.pdbx_seq_one_letter_code
_entity_poly.pdbx_strand_id
1 'polypeptide(L)'
;LAPDHMIDYLSRDDIRAVFSRAFARWSEVIPVNFTETDDYPTADVKIGFYSGDHGDGEPFDGVLGVLAHAFSPENGRLHLDGAETWAVDFRTQRSKVAVDLESVATHEIGDRK
;
A
#
# COMPACT_ATOMS: atom_id res chain seq x y z
N LEU A 1 -5.16 -0.69 8.00
CA LEU A 1 -5.66 -0.21 6.68
C LEU A 1 -6.65 0.92 6.92
N ALA A 2 -6.70 1.92 6.04
CA ALA A 2 -7.67 3.00 6.13
C ALA A 2 -9.12 2.44 6.09
N PRO A 3 -10.04 2.97 6.90
CA PRO A 3 -11.41 2.47 6.93
C PRO A 3 -12.20 2.85 5.68
N ASP A 4 -11.95 4.04 5.13
CA ASP A 4 -12.68 4.71 4.06
C ASP A 4 -11.91 4.84 2.74
N HIS A 5 -10.60 4.62 2.75
CA HIS A 5 -9.73 4.71 1.57
C HIS A 5 -9.25 3.32 1.13
N MET A 6 -10.14 2.61 0.42
CA MET A 6 -9.94 1.23 -0.04
C MET A 6 -10.53 1.00 -1.43
N ILE A 7 -9.97 0.04 -2.16
CA ILE A 7 -10.55 -0.55 -3.37
C ILE A 7 -11.58 -1.64 -3.02
N ASP A 8 -12.50 -1.93 -3.93
CA ASP A 8 -13.66 -2.81 -3.70
C ASP A 8 -13.55 -4.21 -4.33
N TYR A 9 -12.54 -4.44 -5.17
CA TYR A 9 -12.38 -5.69 -5.91
C TYR A 9 -11.32 -6.65 -5.33
N LEU A 10 -10.52 -6.20 -4.36
CA LEU A 10 -9.64 -7.04 -3.55
C LEU A 10 -10.16 -7.09 -2.12
N SER A 11 -10.15 -8.27 -1.50
CA SER A 11 -10.58 -8.40 -0.11
C SER A 11 -9.57 -7.72 0.83
N ARG A 12 -10.04 -7.21 1.98
CA ARG A 12 -9.13 -6.66 3.00
C ARG A 12 -8.12 -7.71 3.48
N ASP A 13 -8.51 -8.98 3.51
CA ASP A 13 -7.63 -10.05 3.96
C ASP A 13 -6.53 -10.36 2.95
N ASP A 14 -6.81 -10.31 1.65
CA ASP A 14 -5.78 -10.42 0.61
C ASP A 14 -4.77 -9.27 0.71
N ILE A 15 -5.28 -8.05 0.90
CA ILE A 15 -4.44 -6.84 1.06
C ILE A 15 -3.59 -6.96 2.33
N ARG A 16 -4.17 -7.35 3.48
CA ARG A 16 -3.45 -7.60 4.73
C ARG A 16 -2.35 -8.64 4.55
N ALA A 17 -2.67 -9.75 3.88
CA ALA A 17 -1.70 -10.82 3.63
C ALA A 17 -0.52 -10.33 2.77
N VAL A 18 -0.77 -9.48 1.76
CA VAL A 18 0.29 -8.84 0.96
C VAL A 18 1.18 -7.96 1.83
N PHE A 19 0.60 -7.04 2.60
CA PHE A 19 1.39 -6.14 3.45
C PHE A 19 2.16 -6.90 4.54
N SER A 20 1.56 -7.92 5.14
CA SER A 20 2.22 -8.80 6.10
C SER A 20 3.48 -9.43 5.51
N ARG A 21 3.41 -9.97 4.28
CA ARG A 21 4.59 -10.52 3.59
C ARG A 21 5.62 -9.44 3.26
N ALA A 22 5.19 -8.28 2.79
CA ALA A 22 6.09 -7.18 2.46
C ALA A 22 6.87 -6.68 3.69
N PHE A 23 6.20 -6.50 4.83
CA PHE A 23 6.84 -6.16 6.10
C PHE A 23 7.78 -7.26 6.61
N ALA A 24 7.36 -8.53 6.50
CA ALA A 24 8.20 -9.66 6.90
C ALA A 24 9.54 -9.68 6.15
N ARG A 25 9.54 -9.44 4.83
CA ARG A 25 10.77 -9.33 4.02
C ARG A 25 11.73 -8.27 4.54
N TRP A 26 11.22 -7.14 5.03
CA TRP A 26 12.05 -6.11 5.65
C TRP A 26 12.58 -6.53 7.02
N SER A 27 11.73 -7.10 7.89
CA SER A 27 12.15 -7.62 9.19
C SER A 27 13.21 -8.72 9.13
N GLU A 28 13.32 -9.42 8.00
CA GLU A 28 14.39 -10.42 7.78
C GLU A 28 15.79 -9.79 7.65
N VAL A 29 15.88 -8.53 7.22
CA VAL A 29 17.16 -7.90 6.83
C VAL A 29 17.55 -6.69 7.68
N ILE A 30 16.64 -6.17 8.51
CA ILE A 30 16.89 -5.06 9.44
C ILE A 30 16.27 -5.35 10.82
N PRO A 31 16.83 -4.82 11.92
CA PRO A 31 16.41 -5.15 13.29
C PRO A 31 15.13 -4.39 13.71
N VAL A 32 14.04 -4.58 12.98
CA VAL A 32 12.72 -4.00 13.26
C VAL A 32 11.65 -5.08 13.27
N ASN A 33 10.61 -4.88 14.08
CA ASN A 33 9.45 -5.75 14.13
C ASN A 33 8.22 -4.95 13.72
N PHE A 34 7.42 -5.50 12.81
CA PHE A 34 6.13 -4.95 12.43
C PHE A 34 5.00 -5.77 13.07
N THR A 35 3.99 -5.10 13.61
CA THR A 35 2.79 -5.73 14.17
C THR A 35 1.57 -5.04 13.58
N GLU A 36 0.66 -5.81 13.01
CA GLU A 36 -0.62 -5.28 12.53
C GLU A 36 -1.48 -4.85 13.72
N THR A 37 -2.17 -3.72 13.59
CA THR A 37 -3.16 -3.23 14.56
C THR A 37 -4.43 -2.78 13.83
N ASP A 38 -5.58 -3.00 14.47
CA ASP A 38 -6.86 -2.46 14.02
C ASP A 38 -7.08 -1.01 14.51
N ASP A 39 -6.26 -0.52 15.46
CA ASP A 39 -6.28 0.88 15.91
C ASP A 39 -5.55 1.76 14.88
N TYR A 40 -6.26 2.09 13.80
CA TYR A 40 -5.71 2.88 12.69
C TYR A 40 -5.19 4.26 13.12
N PRO A 41 -5.89 5.07 13.94
CA PRO A 41 -5.38 6.36 14.40
C PRO A 41 -3.99 6.32 15.04
N THR A 42 -3.71 5.27 15.84
CA THR A 42 -2.43 5.14 16.57
C THR A 42 -1.35 4.38 15.80
N ALA A 43 -1.66 3.83 14.63
CA ALA A 43 -0.69 3.06 13.86
C ALA A 43 0.48 3.94 13.35
N ASP A 44 1.71 3.43 13.50
CA ASP A 44 2.92 4.07 12.95
C ASP A 44 2.92 4.06 11.43
N VAL A 45 2.32 3.03 10.83
CA VAL A 45 2.19 2.91 9.39
C VAL A 45 0.72 2.81 8.99
N LYS A 46 0.27 3.80 8.22
CA LYS A 46 -1.11 3.97 7.78
C LYS A 46 -1.21 3.80 6.27
N ILE A 47 -1.82 2.70 5.86
CA ILE A 47 -1.95 2.30 4.45
C ILE A 47 -3.38 2.56 3.96
N GLY A 48 -3.52 3.21 2.80
CA GLY A 48 -4.81 3.41 2.14
C GLY A 48 -4.69 3.58 0.63
N PHE A 49 -5.82 3.42 -0.07
CA PHE A 49 -5.94 3.61 -1.52
C PHE A 49 -6.70 4.90 -1.80
N TYR A 50 -6.07 5.82 -2.53
CA TYR A 50 -6.58 7.17 -2.81
C TYR A 50 -6.53 7.45 -4.29
N SER A 51 -7.34 8.37 -4.81
CA SER A 51 -7.34 8.71 -6.23
C SER A 51 -7.38 10.21 -6.44
N GLY A 52 -6.67 10.70 -7.45
CA GLY A 52 -6.61 12.12 -7.75
C GLY A 52 -6.06 12.94 -6.60
N ASP A 53 -6.58 14.16 -6.43
CA ASP A 53 -6.31 14.99 -5.26
C ASP A 53 -6.96 14.38 -4.00
N HIS A 54 -6.12 14.07 -3.03
CA HIS A 54 -6.50 13.47 -1.75
C HIS A 54 -5.96 14.25 -0.54
N GLY A 55 -5.67 15.54 -0.72
CA GLY A 55 -5.50 16.50 0.37
C GLY A 55 -4.13 16.48 1.06
N ASP A 56 -3.14 15.79 0.50
CA ASP A 56 -1.76 15.79 0.99
C ASP A 56 -0.77 16.56 0.10
N GLY A 57 -1.24 17.12 -1.02
CA GLY A 57 -0.44 17.93 -1.94
C GLY A 57 0.24 17.14 -3.06
N GLU A 58 0.14 15.80 -3.06
CA GLU A 58 0.75 14.90 -4.04
C GLU A 58 -0.36 14.11 -4.77
N PRO A 59 -1.14 14.75 -5.66
CA PRO A 59 -2.28 14.08 -6.30
C PRO A 59 -1.83 12.94 -7.21
N PHE A 60 -2.57 11.82 -7.19
CA PHE A 60 -2.38 10.75 -8.16
C PHE A 60 -2.90 11.14 -9.55
N ASP A 61 -2.30 10.59 -10.60
CA ASP A 61 -2.51 10.94 -12.01
C ASP A 61 -3.26 9.86 -12.81
N GLY A 62 -3.66 8.76 -12.15
CA GLY A 62 -4.48 7.70 -12.73
C GLY A 62 -3.65 6.56 -13.32
N VAL A 63 -4.34 5.69 -14.08
CA VAL A 63 -3.83 4.38 -14.52
C VAL A 63 -2.44 4.45 -15.19
N LEU A 64 -1.52 3.64 -14.67
CA LEU A 64 -0.11 3.48 -15.04
C LEU A 64 0.76 4.74 -14.87
N GLY A 65 0.32 5.71 -14.08
CA GLY A 65 1.11 6.86 -13.67
C GLY A 65 1.90 6.60 -12.39
N VAL A 66 1.75 7.47 -11.41
CA VAL A 66 2.28 7.31 -10.05
C VAL A 66 1.50 6.23 -9.33
N LEU A 67 2.16 5.11 -9.03
CA LEU A 67 1.52 3.94 -8.43
C LEU A 67 1.22 4.11 -6.94
N ALA A 68 2.11 4.77 -6.22
CA ALA A 68 2.05 4.95 -4.78
C ALA A 68 3.02 6.05 -4.35
N HIS A 69 2.87 6.49 -3.10
CA HIS A 69 3.90 7.24 -2.38
C HIS A 69 3.87 6.92 -0.89
N ALA A 70 5.02 7.07 -0.24
CA ALA A 70 5.17 6.99 1.20
C ALA A 70 5.72 8.29 1.79
N PHE A 71 5.32 8.58 3.02
CA PHE A 71 5.85 9.71 3.80
C PHE A 71 6.92 9.24 4.78
N SER A 72 7.67 10.20 5.34
CA SER A 72 8.68 9.93 6.36
C SER A 72 8.12 9.18 7.57
N PRO A 73 8.96 8.48 8.34
CA PRO A 73 8.53 7.73 9.52
C PRO A 73 7.65 8.51 10.50
N GLU A 74 7.90 9.81 10.70
CA GLU A 74 7.13 10.66 11.61
C GLU A 74 5.68 10.91 11.14
N ASN A 75 5.44 10.81 9.83
CA ASN A 75 4.11 10.95 9.23
C ASN A 75 3.42 9.58 9.11
N GLY A 76 4.15 8.58 8.62
CA GLY A 76 3.72 7.18 8.64
C GLY A 76 2.71 6.78 7.57
N ARG A 77 2.27 7.69 6.70
CA ARG A 77 1.32 7.36 5.63
C ARG A 77 1.99 6.67 4.45
N LEU A 78 1.31 5.70 3.85
CA LEU A 78 1.59 5.13 2.53
C LEU A 78 0.27 5.10 1.77
N HIS A 79 0.25 5.80 0.66
CA HIS A 79 -0.89 5.90 -0.23
C HIS A 79 -0.58 5.11 -1.49
N LEU A 80 -1.57 4.34 -1.96
CA LEU A 80 -1.54 3.70 -3.26
C LEU A 80 -2.59 4.35 -4.15
N ASP A 81 -2.33 4.46 -5.45
CA ASP A 81 -3.35 4.98 -6.37
C ASP A 81 -4.47 3.95 -6.53
N GLY A 82 -5.67 4.34 -6.09
CA GLY A 82 -6.91 3.57 -6.22
C GLY A 82 -7.42 3.46 -7.65
N ALA A 83 -6.88 4.26 -8.59
CA ALA A 83 -7.19 4.12 -10.01
C ALA A 83 -6.48 2.91 -10.65
N GLU A 84 -5.42 2.39 -10.04
CA GLU A 84 -4.65 1.28 -10.59
C GLU A 84 -5.37 -0.05 -10.49
N THR A 85 -5.08 -0.95 -11.44
CA THR A 85 -5.53 -2.34 -11.35
C THR A 85 -4.55 -3.17 -10.54
N TRP A 86 -4.69 -3.13 -9.21
CA TRP A 86 -3.89 -3.96 -8.30
C TRP A 86 -4.12 -5.47 -8.48
N ALA A 87 -3.03 -6.24 -8.51
CA ALA A 87 -3.02 -7.69 -8.53
C ALA A 87 -2.32 -8.25 -7.30
N VAL A 88 -2.92 -9.26 -6.68
CA VAL A 88 -2.28 -10.11 -5.67
C VAL A 88 -1.90 -11.49 -6.22
N ASP A 89 -2.47 -11.86 -7.38
CA ASP A 89 -2.14 -13.06 -8.14
C ASP A 89 -2.43 -12.83 -9.64
N PHE A 90 -1.39 -12.81 -10.49
CA PHE A 90 -1.54 -12.66 -11.94
C PHE A 90 -2.17 -13.87 -12.65
N ARG A 91 -2.39 -14.99 -11.94
CA ARG A 91 -3.17 -16.12 -12.47
C ARG A 91 -4.66 -15.81 -12.49
N THR A 92 -5.13 -14.93 -11.61
CA THR A 92 -6.54 -14.54 -11.50
C THR A 92 -6.78 -13.14 -12.08
N GLN A 93 -5.87 -12.20 -11.90
CA GLN A 93 -5.92 -10.88 -12.53
C GLN A 93 -5.22 -10.91 -13.90
N ARG A 94 -5.97 -10.70 -14.99
CA ARG A 94 -5.50 -10.81 -16.38
C ARG A 94 -5.45 -9.48 -17.13
N SER A 95 -5.75 -8.37 -16.45
CA SER A 95 -5.61 -7.04 -17.04
C SER A 95 -4.16 -6.80 -17.48
N LYS A 96 -3.99 -6.22 -18.68
CA LYS A 96 -2.66 -5.89 -19.23
C LYS A 96 -2.01 -4.71 -18.52
N VAL A 97 -2.79 -3.95 -17.77
CA VAL A 97 -2.34 -2.81 -16.96
C VAL A 97 -2.30 -3.16 -15.48
N ALA A 98 -2.38 -4.45 -15.14
CA ALA A 98 -2.33 -4.88 -13.75
C ALA A 98 -0.93 -4.67 -13.14
N VAL A 99 -0.91 -4.22 -11.89
CA VAL A 99 0.31 -3.92 -11.13
C VAL A 99 0.38 -4.83 -9.91
N ASP A 100 1.54 -5.40 -9.64
CA ASP A 100 1.76 -6.29 -8.49
C ASP A 100 1.76 -5.50 -7.18
N LEU A 101 0.75 -5.73 -6.34
CA LEU A 101 0.60 -5.00 -5.08
C LEU A 101 1.76 -5.27 -4.11
N GLU A 102 2.26 -6.51 -4.05
CA GLU A 102 3.34 -6.87 -3.11
C GLU A 102 4.66 -6.22 -3.48
N SER A 103 4.97 -6.13 -4.77
CA SER A 103 6.18 -5.47 -5.26
C SER A 103 6.18 -3.97 -4.94
N VAL A 104 5.07 -3.28 -5.22
CA VAL A 104 4.95 -1.85 -4.89
C VAL A 104 4.95 -1.63 -3.38
N ALA A 105 4.17 -2.41 -2.62
CA ALA A 105 4.18 -2.33 -1.16
C ALA A 105 5.60 -2.52 -0.57
N THR A 106 6.35 -3.50 -1.08
CA THR A 106 7.72 -3.75 -0.63
C THR A 106 8.64 -2.56 -0.91
N HIS A 107 8.51 -1.92 -2.08
CA HIS A 107 9.26 -0.72 -2.46
C HIS A 107 8.98 0.43 -1.50
N GLU A 108 7.71 0.83 -1.38
CA GLU A 108 7.29 1.99 -0.59
C GLU A 108 7.58 1.83 0.92
N ILE A 109 7.59 0.60 1.44
CA ILE A 109 8.01 0.36 2.83
C ILE A 109 9.49 0.70 3.03
N GLY A 110 10.33 0.47 2.02
CA GLY A 110 11.76 0.76 2.05
C GLY A 110 12.11 2.23 1.87
N ASP A 111 11.22 3.01 1.25
CA ASP A 111 11.41 4.45 1.02
C ASP A 111 11.12 5.30 2.27
N ARG A 112 10.62 4.68 3.35
CA ARG A 112 10.44 5.32 4.67
C ARG A 112 11.75 5.53 5.44
N LYS A 113 12.79 6.05 4.80
CA LYS A 113 14.06 6.40 5.48
C LYS A 113 13.98 7.72 6.24
#